data_AF-A0A964QEJ3-F1
#
_entry.id   AF-A0A964QEJ3-F1
#
_cell.length_a   1.000
_cell.length_b   1.000
_cell.length_c   1.000
_cell.angle_alpha   90.00
_cell.angle_beta   90.00
_cell.angle_gamma   90.00
#
_symmetry.space_group_name_H-M   'P 1'
#
loop_
_entity.id
_entity.type
_entity.pdbx_description
1 polymer ?
#
loop_
_entity_poly.entity_id
_entity_poly.type
_entity_poly.pdbx_seq_one_letter_code
_entity_poly.pdbx_strand_id
1 'polypeptide(L)'
;MLKMRVAGVPIEWEESPFEWVAPSRFGVARRYRRGPLKEMRVQVELEPVGGDRTLLTYRVQAWPRGLLGAVSVPIQIGVISRRSFGRIFEHYAEEARLSKAAAEEDRGFRIAPQLGVGEGLSDVAASRLRTLSARLGDLGHDRGLIERLTKLIEEGDEMELVRIRPYALADEWRADRRATLNLLLHAAREGM
;
A
#
# COMPACT_ATOMS: atom_id res chain seq x y z
N MET A 1 20.98 -0.48 -6.63
CA MET A 1 21.37 -1.61 -5.75
C MET A 1 20.69 -1.44 -4.40
N LEU A 2 19.92 -2.42 -3.96
CA LEU A 2 19.05 -2.36 -2.76
C LEU A 2 19.66 -3.17 -1.62
N LYS A 3 19.39 -2.77 -0.37
CA LYS A 3 19.97 -3.36 0.84
C LYS A 3 18.96 -3.41 1.98
N MET A 4 19.00 -4.46 2.80
CA MET A 4 18.18 -4.63 4.00
C MET A 4 18.87 -5.54 5.01
N ARG A 5 18.44 -5.53 6.27
CA ARG A 5 18.83 -6.51 7.29
C ARG A 5 17.61 -7.30 7.74
N VAL A 6 17.72 -8.63 7.76
CA VAL A 6 16.67 -9.54 8.26
C VAL A 6 17.28 -10.45 9.31
N ALA A 7 16.74 -10.42 10.53
CA ALA A 7 17.29 -11.19 11.67
C ALA A 7 18.82 -11.02 11.83
N GLY A 8 19.31 -9.79 11.64
CA GLY A 8 20.74 -9.47 11.72
C GLY A 8 21.58 -9.83 10.49
N VAL A 9 21.02 -10.56 9.52
CA VAL A 9 21.72 -10.94 8.29
C VAL A 9 21.60 -9.82 7.25
N PRO A 10 22.72 -9.27 6.74
CA PRO A 10 22.70 -8.30 5.67
C PRO A 10 22.35 -8.96 4.34
N ILE A 11 21.36 -8.41 3.67
CA ILE A 11 20.86 -8.85 2.36
C ILE A 11 21.04 -7.70 1.39
N GLU A 12 21.68 -7.99 0.25
CA GLU A 12 21.93 -7.00 -0.80
C GLU A 12 21.55 -7.60 -2.14
N TRP A 13 20.74 -6.90 -2.92
CA TRP A 13 20.26 -7.41 -4.20
C TRP A 13 20.13 -6.33 -5.27
N GLU A 14 20.08 -6.80 -6.49
CA GLU A 14 19.74 -6.04 -7.68
C GLU A 14 18.37 -6.51 -8.15
N GLU A 15 17.47 -5.56 -8.36
CA GLU A 15 16.13 -5.81 -8.86
C GLU A 15 16.12 -5.52 -10.36
N SER A 16 15.63 -6.49 -11.13
CA SER A 16 15.40 -6.30 -12.56
C SER A 16 14.13 -5.47 -12.77
N PRO A 17 13.97 -4.80 -13.92
CA PRO A 17 12.74 -4.12 -14.25
C PRO A 17 11.52 -5.03 -14.08
N PHE A 18 10.41 -4.45 -13.63
CA PHE A 18 9.16 -5.16 -13.48
C PHE A 18 8.59 -5.54 -14.84
N GLU A 19 8.13 -6.78 -14.96
CA GLU A 19 7.33 -7.24 -16.08
C GLU A 19 5.86 -7.13 -15.68
N TRP A 20 5.03 -6.46 -16.47
CA TRP A 20 3.62 -6.35 -16.16
C TRP A 20 2.77 -6.26 -17.43
N VAL A 21 1.56 -6.78 -17.31
CA VAL A 21 0.49 -6.65 -18.30
C VAL A 21 -0.77 -6.36 -17.50
N ALA A 22 -1.26 -5.12 -17.54
CA ALA A 22 -2.47 -4.78 -16.79
C ALA A 22 -3.72 -5.33 -17.49
N PRO A 23 -4.72 -5.84 -16.75
CA PRO A 23 -4.74 -6.10 -15.30
C PRO A 23 -4.26 -7.51 -14.92
N SER A 24 -3.69 -8.30 -15.84
CA SER A 24 -3.56 -9.76 -15.74
C SER A 24 -2.28 -10.28 -15.07
N ARG A 25 -1.15 -9.56 -15.14
CA ARG A 25 0.14 -10.13 -14.74
C ARG A 25 1.11 -9.09 -14.19
N PHE A 26 1.88 -9.51 -13.20
CA PHE A 26 3.02 -8.79 -12.64
C PHE A 26 4.17 -9.76 -12.32
N GLY A 27 5.42 -9.35 -12.51
CA GLY A 27 6.58 -10.18 -12.28
C GLY A 27 7.82 -9.35 -11.96
N VAL A 28 8.69 -9.92 -11.12
CA VAL A 28 9.98 -9.32 -10.76
C VAL A 28 11.03 -10.40 -10.49
N ALA A 29 12.26 -10.12 -10.92
CA ALA A 29 13.42 -10.96 -10.64
C ALA A 29 14.44 -10.18 -9.80
N ARG A 30 14.93 -10.81 -8.74
CA ARG A 30 15.94 -10.27 -7.84
C ARG A 30 17.17 -11.17 -7.83
N ARG A 31 18.33 -10.59 -8.12
CA ARG A 31 19.63 -11.26 -8.02
C ARG A 31 20.34 -10.78 -6.76
N TYR A 32 20.64 -11.70 -5.86
CA TYR A 32 21.20 -11.37 -4.55
C TYR A 32 22.72 -11.39 -4.63
N ARG A 33 23.36 -10.26 -4.29
CA ARG A 33 24.81 -10.17 -4.13
C ARG A 33 25.24 -10.68 -2.77
N ARG A 34 24.46 -10.40 -1.72
CA ARG A 34 24.73 -10.84 -0.34
C ARG A 34 23.47 -11.41 0.32
N GLY A 35 23.66 -12.40 1.17
CA GLY A 35 22.59 -13.04 1.94
C GLY A 35 22.40 -14.53 1.60
N PRO A 36 21.35 -15.16 2.14
CA PRO A 36 21.09 -16.59 2.01
C PRO A 36 20.45 -17.00 0.67
N LEU A 37 20.06 -16.04 -0.18
CA LEU A 37 19.55 -16.28 -1.52
C LEU A 37 20.62 -16.01 -2.58
N LYS A 38 20.51 -16.73 -3.71
CA LYS A 38 21.21 -16.43 -4.96
C LYS A 38 20.31 -15.62 -5.90
N GLU A 39 19.08 -16.09 -6.09
CA GLU A 39 18.09 -15.48 -6.98
C GLU A 39 16.69 -15.73 -6.42
N MET A 40 15.77 -14.80 -6.68
CA MET A 40 14.35 -14.98 -6.43
C MET A 40 13.56 -14.42 -7.60
N ARG A 41 12.48 -15.11 -7.97
CA ARG A 41 11.50 -14.65 -8.95
C ARG A 41 10.13 -14.71 -8.32
N VAL A 42 9.38 -13.63 -8.49
CA VAL A 42 8.00 -13.52 -8.05
C VAL A 42 7.16 -13.24 -9.28
N GLN A 43 6.05 -13.95 -9.42
CA GLN A 43 5.08 -13.77 -10.49
C GLN A 43 3.68 -13.85 -9.90
N VAL A 44 2.85 -12.89 -10.30
CA VAL A 44 1.44 -12.79 -9.97
C VAL A 44 0.66 -12.89 -11.26
N GLU A 45 -0.32 -13.79 -11.31
CA GLU A 45 -1.24 -13.94 -12.43
C GLU A 45 -2.67 -13.83 -11.91
N LEU A 46 -3.49 -13.06 -12.62
CA LEU A 46 -4.91 -12.85 -12.36
C LEU A 46 -5.69 -13.35 -13.56
N GLU A 47 -6.46 -14.42 -13.36
CA GLU A 47 -7.23 -15.07 -14.41
C GLU A 47 -8.73 -15.01 -14.11
N PRO A 48 -9.58 -14.54 -15.04
CA PRO A 48 -11.02 -14.61 -14.87
C PRO A 48 -11.48 -16.08 -14.99
N VAL A 49 -12.18 -16.58 -13.97
CA VAL A 49 -12.68 -17.98 -13.93
C VAL A 49 -14.20 -18.07 -14.07
N GLY A 50 -14.80 -17.04 -14.67
CA GLY A 50 -16.23 -16.94 -14.94
C GLY A 50 -17.04 -16.32 -13.81
N GLY A 51 -18.10 -15.60 -14.18
CA GLY A 51 -18.84 -14.71 -13.28
C GLY A 51 -17.94 -13.58 -12.78
N ASP A 52 -18.08 -13.23 -11.52
CA ASP A 52 -17.31 -12.18 -10.85
C ASP A 52 -16.11 -12.70 -10.05
N ARG A 53 -15.53 -13.81 -10.51
CA ARG A 53 -14.45 -14.51 -9.79
C ARG A 53 -13.14 -14.40 -10.56
N THR A 54 -12.09 -14.13 -9.81
CA THR A 54 -10.71 -14.08 -10.29
C THR A 54 -9.87 -15.09 -9.53
N LEU A 55 -9.11 -15.90 -10.25
CA LEU A 55 -8.07 -16.75 -9.67
C LEU A 55 -6.76 -15.94 -9.60
N LEU A 56 -6.25 -15.75 -8.39
CA LEU A 56 -4.94 -15.15 -8.14
C LEU A 56 -3.91 -16.25 -7.90
N THR A 57 -2.90 -16.33 -8.77
CA THR A 57 -1.76 -17.23 -8.61
C THR A 57 -0.52 -16.43 -8.22
N TYR A 58 -0.06 -16.59 -6.98
CA TYR A 58 1.17 -16.00 -6.46
C TYR A 58 2.31 -17.04 -6.43
N ARG A 59 3.22 -16.97 -7.41
CA ARG A 59 4.32 -17.92 -7.57
C ARG A 59 5.63 -17.29 -7.13
N VAL A 60 6.30 -17.93 -6.17
CA VAL A 60 7.66 -17.57 -5.74
C VAL A 60 8.61 -18.71 -6.05
N GLN A 61 9.67 -18.42 -6.79
CA GLN A 61 10.79 -19.32 -7.02
C GLN A 61 12.02 -18.71 -6.36
N ALA A 62 12.67 -19.47 -5.49
CA ALA A 62 13.85 -19.01 -4.77
C ALA A 62 14.99 -20.03 -4.88
N TRP A 63 16.16 -19.54 -5.26
CA TRP A 63 17.38 -20.32 -5.34
C TRP A 63 18.26 -20.00 -4.13
N PRO A 64 18.44 -20.93 -3.18
CA PRO A 64 19.24 -20.69 -1.98
C PRO A 64 20.74 -20.59 -2.31
N ARG A 65 21.49 -19.99 -1.38
CA ARG A 65 22.95 -19.93 -1.41
C ARG A 65 23.53 -20.59 -0.17
N GLY A 66 24.40 -21.58 -0.39
CA GLY A 66 25.12 -22.28 0.66
C GLY A 66 24.21 -23.04 1.63
N LEU A 67 24.80 -23.58 2.69
CA LEU A 67 24.10 -24.39 3.69
C LEU A 67 23.07 -23.55 4.48
N LEU A 68 23.43 -22.31 4.85
CA LEU A 68 22.52 -21.41 5.52
C LEU A 68 21.27 -21.12 4.68
N GLY A 69 21.45 -20.89 3.37
CA GLY A 69 20.34 -20.71 2.44
C GLY A 69 19.48 -21.97 2.31
N ALA A 70 20.10 -23.15 2.20
CA ALA A 70 19.39 -24.42 2.04
C ALA A 70 18.40 -24.71 3.19
N VAL A 71 18.72 -24.27 4.41
CA VAL A 71 17.85 -24.41 5.58
C VAL A 71 16.89 -23.22 5.74
N SER A 72 17.40 -21.99 5.65
CA SER A 72 16.60 -20.80 5.94
C SER A 72 15.56 -20.49 4.87
N VAL A 73 15.84 -20.75 3.58
CA VAL A 73 14.93 -20.38 2.48
C VAL A 73 13.63 -21.18 2.49
N PRO A 74 13.62 -22.53 2.63
CA PRO A 74 12.38 -23.28 2.72
C PRO A 74 11.49 -22.86 3.89
N ILE A 75 12.09 -22.54 5.05
CA ILE A 75 11.35 -22.08 6.23
C ILE A 75 10.80 -20.67 6.00
N GLN A 76 11.67 -19.72 5.66
CA GLN A 76 11.30 -18.32 5.50
C GLN A 76 10.30 -18.13 4.36
N ILE A 77 10.57 -18.69 3.18
CA ILE A 77 9.74 -18.46 1.98
C ILE A 77 8.62 -19.49 1.90
N GLY A 78 8.94 -20.78 2.07
CA GLY A 78 7.99 -21.87 1.89
C GLY A 78 6.92 -21.96 2.98
N VAL A 79 7.24 -21.50 4.20
CA VAL A 79 6.33 -21.59 5.36
C VAL A 79 5.87 -20.21 5.83
N ILE A 80 6.80 -19.34 6.23
CA ILE A 80 6.45 -18.06 6.86
C ILE A 80 5.82 -17.10 5.85
N SER A 81 6.53 -16.80 4.76
CA SER A 81 6.04 -15.91 3.71
C SER A 81 4.77 -16.44 3.06
N ARG A 82 4.68 -17.75 2.78
CA ARG A 82 3.46 -18.36 2.23
C ARG A 82 2.22 -18.08 3.09
N ARG A 83 2.33 -18.23 4.41
CA ARG A 83 1.22 -17.93 5.33
C ARG A 83 0.91 -16.44 5.40
N SER A 84 1.94 -15.60 5.49
CA SER A 84 1.77 -14.15 5.56
C SER A 84 1.09 -13.60 4.31
N PHE A 85 1.61 -13.95 3.12
CA PHE A 85 1.02 -13.53 1.85
C PHE A 85 -0.37 -14.11 1.63
N GLY A 86 -0.64 -15.35 2.05
CA GLY A 86 -1.98 -15.93 2.01
C GLY A 86 -3.00 -15.05 2.73
N ARG A 87 -2.70 -14.64 3.97
CA ARG A 87 -3.55 -13.75 4.76
C ARG A 87 -3.76 -12.39 4.09
N ILE A 88 -2.71 -11.82 3.51
CA ILE A 88 -2.79 -10.54 2.78
C ILE A 88 -3.72 -10.66 1.57
N PHE A 89 -3.60 -11.74 0.78
CA PHE A 89 -4.47 -11.94 -0.39
C PHE A 89 -5.92 -12.29 -0.01
N GLU A 90 -6.13 -13.03 1.08
CA GLU A 90 -7.46 -13.26 1.63
C GLU A 90 -8.13 -11.95 2.04
N HIS A 91 -7.38 -11.05 2.68
CA HIS A 91 -7.87 -9.72 3.03
C HIS A 91 -8.21 -8.89 1.79
N TYR A 92 -7.33 -8.81 0.79
CA TYR A 92 -7.65 -8.14 -0.47
C TYR A 92 -8.88 -8.73 -1.18
N ALA A 93 -9.09 -10.04 -1.08
CA ALA A 93 -10.28 -10.68 -1.63
C ALA A 93 -11.55 -10.29 -0.87
N GLU A 94 -11.48 -10.13 0.45
CA GLU A 94 -12.58 -9.61 1.27
C GLU A 94 -12.89 -8.15 0.93
N GLU A 95 -11.87 -7.29 0.85
CA GLU A 95 -12.04 -5.90 0.43
C GLU A 95 -12.66 -5.80 -0.96
N ALA A 96 -12.15 -6.54 -1.94
CA ALA A 96 -12.71 -6.52 -3.30
C ALA A 96 -14.19 -6.92 -3.32
N ARG A 97 -14.63 -7.83 -2.43
CA ARG A 97 -16.05 -8.17 -2.27
C ARG A 97 -16.85 -7.05 -1.63
N LEU A 98 -16.35 -6.44 -0.56
CA LEU A 98 -17.01 -5.32 0.13
C LEU A 98 -17.12 -4.09 -0.79
N SER A 99 -16.05 -3.77 -1.51
CA SER A 99 -16.01 -2.69 -2.49
C SER A 99 -16.98 -2.93 -3.64
N LYS A 100 -17.15 -4.18 -4.08
CA LYS A 100 -18.18 -4.51 -5.06
C LYS A 100 -19.59 -4.33 -4.49
N ALA A 101 -19.83 -4.79 -3.26
CA ALA A 101 -21.12 -4.58 -2.58
C ALA A 101 -21.43 -3.08 -2.38
N ALA A 102 -20.40 -2.26 -2.18
CA ALA A 102 -20.52 -0.80 -2.12
C ALA A 102 -20.64 -0.13 -3.50
N ALA A 103 -20.07 -0.73 -4.56
CA ALA A 103 -20.08 -0.20 -5.92
C ALA A 103 -21.39 -0.48 -6.70
N GLU A 104 -22.34 -1.24 -6.12
CA GLU A 104 -23.73 -1.26 -6.60
C GLU A 104 -24.42 0.10 -6.40
N GLU A 105 -23.87 0.99 -5.57
CA GLU A 105 -24.05 2.45 -5.66
C GLU A 105 -22.87 3.03 -6.46
N ASP A 106 -23.11 3.43 -7.71
CA ASP A 106 -22.23 4.09 -8.71
C ASP A 106 -20.97 4.81 -8.17
N ARG A 107 -19.99 4.05 -7.67
CA ARG A 107 -18.74 4.54 -7.11
C ARG A 107 -17.63 3.56 -7.48
N GLY A 108 -16.82 3.97 -8.45
CA GLY A 108 -15.67 3.20 -8.92
C GLY A 108 -14.80 2.68 -7.78
N PHE A 109 -14.27 1.47 -8.00
CA PHE A 109 -13.37 0.71 -7.13
C PHE A 109 -12.65 1.55 -6.04
N ARG A 110 -13.18 1.50 -4.82
CA ARG A 110 -12.54 1.99 -3.60
C ARG A 110 -11.83 0.79 -2.97
N ILE A 111 -10.52 0.84 -2.72
CA ILE A 111 -9.87 -0.16 -1.84
C ILE A 111 -10.16 0.28 -0.42
N ALA A 112 -10.65 -0.62 0.43
CA ALA A 112 -10.87 -0.32 1.83
C ALA A 112 -9.51 -0.12 2.54
N PRO A 113 -9.45 0.66 3.63
CA PRO A 113 -8.22 0.81 4.36
C PRO A 113 -8.04 -0.43 5.25
N GLN A 114 -6.96 -1.19 5.06
CA GLN A 114 -6.01 -1.55 6.13
C GLN A 114 -5.04 -2.66 5.70
N LEU A 115 -3.83 -2.28 5.26
CA LEU A 115 -2.64 -3.08 5.57
C LEU A 115 -1.80 -2.34 6.61
N GLY A 116 -2.20 -2.47 7.87
CA GLY A 116 -1.41 -2.01 9.01
C GLY A 116 -0.07 -2.78 9.10
N VAL A 117 0.94 -2.29 8.39
CA VAL A 117 2.35 -2.40 8.78
C VAL A 117 3.06 -1.05 8.56
N GLY A 118 2.32 0.06 8.71
CA GLY A 118 2.94 1.34 9.05
C GLY A 118 3.08 1.38 10.55
N GLU A 119 4.30 1.48 11.07
CA GLU A 119 4.47 2.16 12.36
C GLU A 119 3.66 3.44 12.27
N GLY A 120 2.76 3.70 13.24
CA GLY A 120 1.99 4.95 13.26
C GLY A 120 2.91 6.15 13.06
N LEU A 121 2.36 7.28 12.59
CA LEU A 121 3.15 8.49 12.32
C LEU A 121 4.21 8.71 13.41
N SER A 122 5.48 8.78 13.01
CA SER A 122 6.56 9.11 13.97
C SER A 122 6.22 10.41 14.71
N ASP A 123 6.72 10.57 15.93
CA ASP A 123 6.49 11.79 16.73
C ASP A 123 6.82 13.08 15.96
N VAL A 124 7.86 13.02 15.13
CA VAL A 124 8.28 14.10 14.23
C VAL A 124 7.22 14.39 13.16
N ALA A 125 6.70 13.34 12.50
CA ALA A 125 5.65 13.49 11.50
C ALA A 125 4.34 14.02 12.09
N ALA A 126 3.93 13.48 13.25
CA ALA A 126 2.74 13.95 13.97
C ALA A 126 2.88 15.41 14.42
N SER A 127 4.06 15.83 14.90
CA SER A 127 4.34 17.23 15.27
C SER A 127 4.30 18.17 14.07
N ARG A 128 4.85 17.73 12.93
CA ARG A 128 4.79 18.48 11.67
C ARG A 128 3.34 18.61 11.19
N LEU A 129 2.56 17.53 11.23
CA LEU A 129 1.16 17.53 10.83
C LEU A 129 0.35 18.54 11.65
N ARG A 130 0.49 18.53 12.99
CA ARG A 130 -0.16 19.51 13.89
C ARG A 130 0.21 20.95 13.53
N THR A 131 1.48 21.21 13.23
CA THR A 131 1.97 22.56 12.85
C THR A 131 1.32 23.03 11.55
N LEU A 132 1.20 22.14 10.56
CA LEU A 132 0.59 22.45 9.27
C LEU A 132 -0.93 22.63 9.39
N SER A 133 -1.61 21.80 10.19
CA SER A 133 -3.03 21.97 10.49
C SER A 133 -3.33 23.34 11.14
N ALA A 134 -2.47 23.80 12.06
CA ALA A 134 -2.61 25.12 12.67
C ALA A 134 -2.47 26.26 11.64
N ARG A 135 -1.50 26.18 10.73
CA ARG A 135 -1.32 27.16 9.64
C ARG A 135 -2.52 27.24 8.70
N LEU A 136 -3.15 26.09 8.42
CA LEU A 136 -4.39 26.07 7.63
C LEU A 136 -5.53 26.80 8.35
N GLY A 137 -5.58 26.71 9.68
CA GLY A 137 -6.48 27.52 10.51
C GLY A 137 -6.20 29.01 10.41
N ASP A 138 -4.92 29.42 10.45
CA ASP A 138 -4.50 30.82 10.29
C ASP A 138 -4.85 31.39 8.90
N LEU A 139 -4.90 30.52 7.88
CA LEU A 139 -5.36 30.86 6.52
C LEU A 139 -6.90 30.96 6.40
N GLY A 140 -7.63 30.77 7.50
CA GLY A 140 -9.08 30.94 7.57
C GLY A 140 -9.89 29.73 7.09
N HIS A 141 -9.28 28.54 6.99
CA HIS A 141 -10.02 27.32 6.64
C HIS A 141 -10.87 26.84 7.82
N ASP A 142 -11.99 26.19 7.49
CA ASP A 142 -12.91 25.63 8.49
C ASP A 142 -12.21 24.56 9.34
N ARG A 143 -12.35 24.68 10.67
CA ARG A 143 -11.70 23.78 11.63
C ARG A 143 -12.18 22.33 11.48
N GLY A 144 -13.47 22.12 11.22
CA GLY A 144 -14.01 20.77 11.02
C GLY A 144 -13.45 20.09 9.78
N LEU A 145 -13.21 20.85 8.71
CA LEU A 145 -12.55 20.35 7.50
C LEU A 145 -11.06 20.05 7.74
N ILE A 146 -10.35 20.89 8.48
CA ILE A 146 -8.94 20.64 8.84
C ILE A 146 -8.82 19.36 9.68
N GLU A 147 -9.71 19.17 10.66
CA GLU A 147 -9.73 17.97 11.50
C GLU A 147 -9.98 16.70 10.67
N ARG A 148 -10.90 16.74 9.70
CA ARG A 148 -11.15 15.61 8.77
C ARG A 148 -9.96 15.31 7.86
N LEU A 149 -9.29 16.34 7.33
CA LEU A 149 -8.09 16.16 6.53
C LEU A 149 -6.94 15.58 7.36
N THR A 150 -6.74 16.09 8.57
CA THR A 150 -5.72 15.59 9.51
C THR A 150 -5.96 14.11 9.77
N LYS A 151 -7.19 13.73 10.12
CA LYS A 151 -7.57 12.33 10.35
C LYS A 151 -7.35 11.45 9.12
N LEU A 152 -7.70 11.94 7.92
CA LEU A 152 -7.46 11.22 6.68
C LEU A 152 -5.96 10.93 6.47
N ILE A 153 -5.07 11.88 6.79
CA ILE A 153 -3.62 11.69 6.67
C ILE A 153 -3.08 10.74 7.76
N GLU A 154 -3.65 10.78 8.96
CA GLU A 154 -3.25 9.91 10.07
C GLU A 154 -3.65 8.44 9.86
N GLU A 155 -4.82 8.21 9.27
CA GLU A 155 -5.44 6.88 9.17
C GLU A 155 -5.46 6.31 7.74
N GLY A 156 -5.29 7.16 6.72
CA GLY A 156 -5.42 6.78 5.31
C GLY A 156 -4.28 5.91 4.81
N ASP A 157 -4.61 4.96 3.93
CA ASP A 157 -3.62 4.11 3.26
C ASP A 157 -2.80 4.92 2.23
N GLU A 158 -1.54 4.54 1.98
CA GLU A 158 -0.66 5.22 1.02
C GLU A 158 -1.31 5.34 -0.37
N MET A 159 -2.03 4.29 -0.82
CA MET A 159 -2.69 4.33 -2.13
C MET A 159 -3.94 5.21 -2.16
N GLU A 160 -4.61 5.38 -1.02
CA GLU A 160 -5.75 6.29 -0.85
C GLU A 160 -5.26 7.74 -0.89
N LEU A 161 -4.20 8.05 -0.15
CA LEU A 161 -3.59 9.39 -0.10
C LEU A 161 -3.04 9.85 -1.45
N VAL A 162 -2.43 8.95 -2.23
CA VAL A 162 -1.92 9.26 -3.58
C VAL A 162 -3.04 9.60 -4.58
N ARG A 163 -4.28 9.17 -4.32
CA ARG A 163 -5.43 9.34 -5.23
C ARG A 163 -6.52 10.24 -4.68
N ILE A 164 -6.21 11.13 -3.73
CA ILE A 164 -7.17 12.07 -3.16
C ILE A 164 -7.92 12.84 -4.27
N ARG A 165 -9.25 12.78 -4.22
CA ARG A 165 -10.15 13.50 -5.13
C ARG A 165 -10.94 14.53 -4.33
N PRO A 166 -10.64 15.84 -4.45
CA PRO A 166 -11.24 16.89 -3.63
C PRO A 166 -12.77 16.87 -3.58
N TYR A 167 -13.43 16.71 -4.73
CA TYR A 167 -14.89 16.72 -4.79
C TYR A 167 -15.53 15.45 -4.25
N ALA A 168 -14.88 14.29 -4.41
CA ALA A 168 -15.38 13.05 -3.82
C ALA A 168 -15.30 13.10 -2.29
N LEU A 169 -14.22 13.67 -1.74
CA LEU A 169 -14.11 13.92 -0.30
C LEU A 169 -15.14 14.92 0.21
N ALA A 170 -15.39 16.01 -0.54
CA ALA A 170 -16.41 16.97 -0.17
C ALA A 170 -17.81 16.33 -0.08
N ASP A 171 -18.17 15.50 -1.06
CA ASP A 171 -19.45 14.78 -1.09
C ASP A 171 -19.55 13.79 0.08
N GLU A 172 -18.47 13.07 0.39
CA GLU A 172 -18.40 12.12 1.50
C GLU A 172 -18.49 12.83 2.86
N TRP A 173 -17.79 13.95 3.01
CA TRP A 173 -17.82 14.75 4.22
C TRP A 173 -19.12 15.55 4.38
N ARG A 174 -19.96 15.59 3.34
CA ARG A 174 -21.15 16.46 3.23
C ARG A 174 -20.79 17.92 3.46
N ALA A 175 -19.69 18.36 2.85
CA ALA A 175 -19.15 19.70 2.97
C ALA A 175 -19.19 20.47 1.64
N ASP A 176 -18.94 21.78 1.70
CA ASP A 176 -18.87 22.61 0.50
C ASP A 176 -17.68 22.20 -0.38
N ARG A 177 -17.96 21.88 -1.65
CA ARG A 177 -16.96 21.42 -2.63
C ARG A 177 -15.82 22.42 -2.85
N ARG A 178 -16.12 23.72 -2.82
CA ARG A 178 -15.13 24.77 -3.09
C ARG A 178 -14.25 25.01 -1.87
N ALA A 179 -14.82 24.98 -0.66
CA ALA A 179 -14.08 25.03 0.59
C ALA A 179 -13.13 23.82 0.73
N THR A 180 -13.62 22.60 0.48
CA THR A 180 -12.79 21.39 0.51
C THR A 180 -11.66 21.43 -0.52
N LEU A 181 -11.93 21.88 -1.74
CA LEU A 181 -10.88 22.06 -2.76
C LEU A 181 -9.83 23.09 -2.33
N ASN A 182 -10.25 24.25 -1.85
CA ASN A 182 -9.34 25.30 -1.41
C ASN A 182 -8.49 24.86 -0.22
N LEU A 183 -9.04 24.08 0.71
CA LEU A 183 -8.29 23.49 1.81
C LEU A 183 -7.20 22.56 1.28
N LEU A 184 -7.54 21.61 0.41
CA LEU A 184 -6.59 20.63 -0.13
C LEU A 184 -5.48 21.28 -0.96
N LEU A 185 -5.80 22.30 -1.75
CA LEU A 185 -4.81 23.06 -2.52
C LEU A 185 -3.84 23.83 -1.62
N HIS A 186 -4.35 24.45 -0.55
CA HIS A 186 -3.48 25.12 0.41
C HIS A 186 -2.65 24.13 1.23
N ALA A 187 -3.23 23.00 1.66
CA ALA A 187 -2.50 21.94 2.35
C ALA A 187 -1.31 21.43 1.51
N ALA A 188 -1.55 21.13 0.22
CA ALA A 188 -0.50 20.73 -0.71
C ALA A 188 0.58 21.81 -0.88
N ARG A 189 0.19 23.10 -0.91
CA ARG A 189 1.14 24.23 -1.01
C ARG A 189 1.99 24.39 0.25
N GLU A 190 1.42 24.19 1.43
CA GLU A 190 2.13 24.26 2.71
C GLU A 190 3.03 23.02 2.95
N GLY A 191 2.95 22.01 2.08
CA GLY A 191 3.77 20.80 2.14
C GLY A 191 3.30 19.81 3.20
N MET A 192 1.98 19.72 3.37
CA MET A 192 1.27 18.70 4.13
C MET A 192 1.23 17.38 3.38
#